data_AF-A0A3M2B9L0-F1
#
_entry.id   AF-A0A3M2B9L0-F1
#
_cell.length_a   1.000
_cell.length_b   1.000
_cell.length_c   1.000
_cell.angle_alpha   90.00
_cell.angle_beta   90.00
_cell.angle_gamma   90.00
#
_symmetry.space_group_name_H-M   'P 1'
#
loop_
_entity.id
_entity.type
_entity.pdbx_description
1 polymer ?
#
loop_
_entity_poly.entity_id
_entity_poly.type
_entity_poly.pdbx_seq_one_letter_code
_entity_poly.pdbx_strand_id
1 'polypeptide(L)'
;MFLFYSRPLFRAWEIFCNHAARLLAHKERMRSVRFSREWAELNRKRMAIQQGLGRISNSHAHVCAQCGHCCKGMRERDAFLDRVIQDPHTEQLGARRRTGEMVGLRIAQAQGRVLHQDAPKAQGCCNELTCAGCRLPQELRPMQCLAYFCGAAAKALSQQECEEGIRLLKALLRLQWQGVQLAFRSRFGR
;
A
#
# COMPACT_ATOMS: atom_id res chain seq x y z
N MET A 1 0.63 -7.34 -21.32
CA MET A 1 1.98 -6.75 -21.28
C MET A 1 2.17 -5.74 -20.13
N PHE A 2 1.30 -4.73 -19.94
CA PHE A 2 1.45 -3.71 -18.88
C PHE A 2 1.53 -4.27 -17.45
N LEU A 3 0.72 -5.27 -17.08
CA LEU A 3 0.73 -5.84 -15.73
C LEU A 3 2.03 -6.58 -15.34
N PHE A 4 2.86 -6.97 -16.33
CA PHE A 4 4.18 -7.54 -16.06
C PHE A 4 5.20 -6.45 -15.72
N TYR A 5 5.10 -5.28 -16.38
CA TYR A 5 5.96 -4.12 -16.15
C TYR A 5 5.44 -3.18 -15.06
N SER A 6 4.21 -3.39 -14.58
CA SER A 6 3.62 -2.56 -13.53
C SER A 6 4.45 -2.59 -12.25
N ARG A 7 5.08 -3.72 -11.93
CA ARG A 7 5.93 -3.86 -10.74
C ARG A 7 7.16 -2.95 -10.74
N PRO A 8 8.08 -3.02 -11.73
CA PRO A 8 9.24 -2.12 -11.76
C PRO A 8 8.81 -0.65 -11.90
N LEU A 9 7.77 -0.35 -12.70
CA LEU A 9 7.28 1.01 -12.87
C LEU A 9 6.69 1.58 -11.58
N PHE A 10 5.81 0.84 -10.91
CA PHE A 10 5.23 1.24 -9.63
C PHE A 10 6.31 1.42 -8.58
N ARG A 11 7.31 0.52 -8.54
CA ARG A 11 8.40 0.63 -7.58
C ARG A 11 9.26 1.87 -7.81
N ALA A 12 9.65 2.15 -9.04
CA ALA A 12 10.43 3.35 -9.38
C ALA A 12 9.64 4.63 -9.01
N TRP A 13 8.36 4.67 -9.38
CA TRP A 13 7.49 5.81 -9.08
C TRP A 13 7.28 6.01 -7.58
N GLU A 14 7.07 4.92 -6.85
CA GLU A 14 6.93 4.93 -5.42
C GLU A 14 8.20 5.46 -4.73
N ILE A 15 9.39 4.99 -5.12
CA ILE A 15 10.66 5.45 -4.56
C ILE A 15 10.76 6.97 -4.75
N PHE A 16 10.53 7.45 -5.97
CA PHE A 16 10.53 8.87 -6.28
C PHE A 16 9.54 9.65 -5.41
N CYS A 17 8.27 9.24 -5.37
CA CYS A 17 7.23 9.94 -4.60
C CYS A 17 7.52 9.95 -3.10
N ASN A 18 8.05 8.85 -2.55
CA ASN A 18 8.43 8.80 -1.14
C ASN A 18 9.53 9.81 -0.81
N HIS A 19 10.59 9.85 -1.62
CA HIS A 19 11.69 10.79 -1.39
C HIS A 19 11.24 12.24 -1.58
N ALA A 20 10.47 12.52 -2.64
CA ALA A 20 9.92 13.85 -2.90
C ALA A 20 9.02 14.32 -1.76
N ALA A 21 8.02 13.52 -1.36
CA ALA A 21 7.12 13.86 -0.27
C ALA A 21 7.87 14.08 1.04
N ARG A 22 8.90 13.27 1.34
CA ARG A 22 9.70 13.41 2.56
C ARG A 22 10.48 14.72 2.61
N LEU A 23 11.07 15.14 1.48
CA LEU A 23 11.80 16.41 1.38
C LEU A 23 10.86 17.62 1.45
N LEU A 24 9.64 17.47 0.92
CA LEU A 24 8.67 18.54 0.79
C LEU A 24 7.71 18.65 1.98
N ALA A 25 7.64 17.66 2.86
CA ALA A 25 6.74 17.64 4.01
C ALA A 25 7.14 18.65 5.10
N HIS A 26 6.14 19.31 5.70
CA HIS A 26 6.31 20.06 6.94
C HIS A 26 5.51 19.40 8.08
N LYS A 27 6.22 18.78 9.02
CA LYS A 27 5.63 17.89 10.04
C LYS A 27 4.47 18.48 10.81
N GLU A 28 4.62 19.70 11.33
CA GLU A 28 3.61 20.34 12.17
C GLU A 28 2.36 20.72 11.36
N ARG A 29 2.55 21.39 10.21
CA ARG A 29 1.46 21.80 9.34
C ARG A 29 0.68 20.63 8.75
N MET A 30 1.32 19.49 8.49
CA MET A 30 0.61 18.27 8.08
C MET A 30 -0.41 17.79 9.12
N ARG A 31 -0.17 18.07 10.40
CA ARG A 31 -1.06 17.71 11.52
C ARG A 31 -2.14 18.77 11.80
N SER A 32 -2.13 19.90 11.09
CA SER A 32 -3.21 20.89 11.21
C SER A 32 -4.54 20.30 10.75
N VAL A 33 -5.65 20.85 11.24
CA VAL A 33 -7.01 20.38 10.92
C VAL A 33 -7.26 20.37 9.40
N ARG A 34 -6.79 21.41 8.69
CA ARG A 34 -6.93 21.53 7.23
C ARG A 34 -6.25 20.37 6.50
N PHE A 35 -4.94 20.21 6.71
CA PHE A 35 -4.17 19.17 6.02
C PHE A 35 -4.60 17.76 6.45
N SER A 36 -4.98 17.57 7.71
CA SER A 36 -5.48 16.28 8.21
C SER A 36 -6.74 15.82 7.47
N ARG A 37 -7.66 16.75 7.14
CA ARG A 37 -8.85 16.43 6.32
C ARG A 37 -8.47 16.02 4.90
N GLU A 38 -7.52 16.72 4.29
CA GLU A 38 -7.03 16.40 2.94
C GLU A 38 -6.31 15.05 2.89
N TRP A 39 -5.50 14.72 3.92
CA TRP A 39 -4.89 13.40 4.07
C TRP A 39 -5.94 12.30 4.24
N ALA A 40 -6.97 12.54 5.05
CA ALA A 40 -8.07 11.59 5.23
C ALA A 40 -8.84 11.34 3.92
N GLU A 41 -9.02 12.36 3.08
CA GLU A 41 -9.62 12.20 1.76
C GLU A 41 -8.75 11.34 0.83
N LEU A 42 -7.42 11.58 0.82
CA LEU A 42 -6.49 10.72 0.09
C LEU A 42 -6.53 9.29 0.60
N ASN A 43 -6.59 9.07 1.92
CA ASN A 43 -6.68 7.73 2.49
C ASN A 43 -7.97 7.02 2.06
N ARG A 44 -9.10 7.75 2.03
CA ARG A 44 -10.38 7.19 1.55
C ARG A 44 -10.28 6.73 0.11
N LYS A 45 -9.68 7.54 -0.77
CA LYS A 45 -9.41 7.16 -2.18
C LYS A 45 -8.49 5.96 -2.26
N ARG A 46 -7.43 5.92 -1.45
CA ARG A 46 -6.48 4.80 -1.37
C ARG A 46 -7.19 3.50 -1.01
N MET A 47 -8.01 3.52 0.04
CA MET A 47 -8.79 2.36 0.49
C MET A 47 -9.72 1.85 -0.61
N ALA A 48 -10.44 2.75 -1.30
CA ALA A 48 -11.33 2.36 -2.40
C ALA A 48 -10.56 1.68 -3.57
N ILE A 49 -9.40 2.24 -3.95
CA ILE A 49 -8.55 1.64 -4.99
C ILE A 49 -8.06 0.26 -4.55
N GLN A 50 -7.63 0.12 -3.30
CA GLN A 50 -7.15 -1.15 -2.76
C GLN A 50 -8.23 -2.21 -2.63
N GLN A 51 -9.47 -1.84 -2.31
CA GLN A 51 -10.61 -2.76 -2.36
C GLN A 51 -10.88 -3.24 -3.79
N GLY A 52 -10.74 -2.36 -4.79
CA GLY A 52 -10.83 -2.74 -6.20
C GLY A 52 -9.75 -3.76 -6.59
N LEU A 53 -8.48 -3.43 -6.31
CA LEU A 53 -7.34 -4.32 -6.59
C LEU A 53 -7.45 -5.63 -5.81
N GLY A 54 -8.00 -5.56 -4.61
CA GLY A 54 -8.23 -6.69 -3.73
C GLY A 54 -9.32 -7.65 -4.23
N ARG A 55 -10.40 -7.14 -4.84
CA ARG A 55 -11.40 -7.97 -5.52
C ARG A 55 -10.79 -8.78 -6.66
N ILE A 56 -9.98 -8.12 -7.51
CA ILE A 56 -9.23 -8.78 -8.59
C ILE A 56 -8.22 -9.78 -8.02
N SER A 57 -7.55 -9.45 -6.93
CA SER A 57 -6.55 -10.36 -6.34
C SER A 57 -7.21 -11.60 -5.72
N ASN A 58 -8.40 -11.45 -5.14
CA ASN A 58 -9.11 -12.54 -4.47
C ASN A 58 -9.68 -13.58 -5.44
N SER A 59 -10.17 -13.17 -6.62
CA SER A 59 -10.61 -14.13 -7.66
C SER A 59 -9.49 -15.09 -8.07
N HIS A 60 -8.23 -14.69 -7.85
CA HIS A 60 -7.03 -15.45 -8.23
C HIS A 60 -6.12 -15.80 -7.03
N ALA A 61 -6.66 -15.77 -5.80
CA ALA A 61 -5.89 -16.03 -4.58
C ALA A 61 -5.25 -17.44 -4.55
N HIS A 62 -5.92 -18.43 -5.16
CA HIS A 62 -5.41 -19.79 -5.31
C HIS A 62 -4.06 -19.84 -6.08
N VAL A 63 -3.89 -18.99 -7.09
CA VAL A 63 -2.64 -18.85 -7.87
C VAL A 63 -1.53 -18.24 -7.01
N CYS A 64 -1.87 -17.27 -6.17
CA CYS A 64 -0.92 -16.63 -5.26
C CYS A 64 -0.41 -17.59 -4.16
N ALA A 65 -1.29 -18.44 -3.62
CA ALA A 65 -0.94 -19.46 -2.63
C ALA A 65 0.04 -20.51 -3.19
N GLN A 66 -0.13 -20.92 -4.45
CA GLN A 66 0.80 -21.80 -5.16
C GLN A 66 2.13 -21.11 -5.49
N CYS A 67 2.09 -19.82 -5.82
CA CYS A 67 3.29 -19.06 -6.14
C CYS A 67 4.20 -18.88 -4.92
N GLY A 68 3.71 -18.51 -3.74
CA GLY A 68 4.52 -18.42 -2.50
C GLY A 68 5.70 -17.43 -2.49
N HIS A 69 6.03 -16.77 -3.61
CA HIS A 69 7.23 -15.93 -3.77
C HIS A 69 6.95 -14.43 -3.64
N CYS A 70 5.70 -13.99 -3.84
CA CYS A 70 5.37 -12.56 -3.87
C CYS A 70 5.64 -11.85 -2.53
N CYS A 71 5.66 -12.58 -1.41
CA CYS A 71 5.94 -12.06 -0.06
C CYS A 71 7.39 -12.21 0.42
N LYS A 72 8.21 -13.04 -0.24
CA LYS A 72 9.58 -13.35 0.22
C LYS A 72 10.57 -12.20 0.01
N GLY A 73 10.37 -11.39 -1.03
CA GLY A 73 11.39 -10.46 -1.52
C GLY A 73 11.52 -9.11 -0.81
N MET A 74 10.54 -8.67 -0.01
CA MET A 74 10.59 -7.35 0.64
C MET A 74 9.85 -7.35 1.97
N ARG A 75 10.63 -7.32 3.06
CA ARG A 75 10.15 -7.16 4.45
C ARG A 75 9.69 -5.72 4.74
N GLU A 76 10.03 -4.75 3.89
CA GLU A 76 9.80 -3.31 4.09
C GLU A 76 8.84 -2.74 3.03
N ARG A 77 7.57 -3.15 3.09
CA ARG A 77 6.53 -2.69 2.13
C ARG A 77 5.80 -1.43 2.58
N ASP A 78 6.02 -1.06 3.82
CA ASP A 78 5.47 0.12 4.45
C ASP A 78 6.35 1.33 4.05
N ALA A 79 5.91 2.09 3.05
CA ALA A 79 6.62 3.26 2.54
C ALA A 79 6.22 4.54 3.31
N PHE A 80 7.12 5.53 3.41
CA PHE A 80 6.86 6.79 4.14
C PHE A 80 5.52 7.45 3.75
N LEU A 81 5.31 7.64 2.45
CA LEU A 81 4.14 8.30 1.92
C LEU A 81 2.86 7.50 2.22
N ASP A 82 2.95 6.17 2.17
CA ASP A 82 1.83 5.29 2.49
C ASP A 82 1.46 5.38 3.99
N ARG A 83 2.45 5.45 4.89
CA ARG A 83 2.18 5.72 6.31
C ARG A 83 1.52 7.04 6.53
N VAL A 84 2.05 8.10 5.93
CA VAL A 84 1.52 9.45 6.10
C VAL A 84 0.09 9.56 5.60
N ILE A 85 -0.22 8.92 4.47
CA ILE A 85 -1.60 8.89 3.96
C ILE A 85 -2.51 8.15 4.94
N GLN A 86 -2.07 7.03 5.51
CA GLN A 86 -2.88 6.27 6.48
C GLN A 86 -2.99 6.95 7.85
N ASP A 87 -1.91 7.58 8.30
CA ASP A 87 -1.76 8.28 9.55
C ASP A 87 -0.72 9.43 9.42
N PRO A 88 -1.19 10.68 9.28
CA PRO A 88 -0.32 11.87 9.19
C PRO A 88 0.54 12.11 10.45
N HIS A 89 0.21 11.47 11.57
CA HIS A 89 0.97 11.61 12.81
C HIS A 89 2.19 10.68 12.88
N THR A 90 2.38 9.79 11.90
CA THR A 90 3.52 8.87 11.85
C THR A 90 4.87 9.57 12.05
N GLU A 91 5.64 9.11 13.03
CA GLU A 91 6.94 9.70 13.36
C GLU A 91 8.08 9.19 12.45
N GLN A 92 7.86 8.04 11.79
CA GLN A 92 8.90 7.35 11.01
C GLN A 92 9.01 7.91 9.58
N LEU A 93 10.04 8.72 9.35
CA LEU A 93 10.34 9.32 8.04
C LEU A 93 11.29 8.48 7.16
N GLY A 94 11.88 7.41 7.72
CA GLY A 94 12.81 6.53 7.00
C GLY A 94 12.10 5.57 6.04
N ALA A 95 12.81 5.06 5.04
CA ALA A 95 12.29 3.99 4.17
C ALA A 95 12.19 2.64 4.91
N ARG A 96 13.09 2.43 5.90
CA ARG A 96 13.11 1.26 6.77
C ARG A 96 12.34 1.52 8.05
N ARG A 97 11.55 0.53 8.48
CA ARG A 97 10.89 0.54 9.78
C ARG A 97 11.92 0.19 10.86
N ARG A 98 12.14 1.06 11.85
CA ARG A 98 13.03 0.74 13.00
C ARG A 98 12.34 -0.14 14.05
N THR A 99 11.02 0.01 14.24
CA THR A 99 10.20 -0.75 15.22
C THR A 99 8.88 -1.25 14.60
N GLY A 100 8.49 -2.47 14.97
CA GLY A 100 7.94 -3.52 14.11
C GLY A 100 6.46 -3.54 13.74
N GLU A 101 5.65 -2.51 14.00
CA GLU A 101 4.19 -2.61 13.78
C GLU A 101 3.66 -1.71 12.66
N MET A 102 3.15 -2.32 11.58
CA MET A 102 2.51 -1.66 10.43
C MET A 102 1.41 -0.70 10.84
N VAL A 103 1.34 0.48 10.19
CA VAL A 103 0.25 1.44 10.44
C VAL A 103 -1.10 0.74 10.23
N GLY A 104 -1.21 -0.02 9.13
CA GLY A 104 -2.37 -0.87 8.87
C GLY A 104 -2.63 -1.95 9.92
N LEU A 105 -1.59 -2.54 10.54
CA LEU A 105 -1.75 -3.52 11.63
C LEU A 105 -2.31 -2.87 12.89
N ARG A 106 -1.71 -1.75 13.31
CA ARG A 106 -2.18 -0.97 14.46
C ARG A 106 -3.63 -0.53 14.28
N ILE A 107 -3.98 -0.04 13.08
CA ILE A 107 -5.36 0.34 12.74
C ILE A 107 -6.28 -0.90 12.79
N ALA A 108 -5.87 -2.03 12.21
CA ALA A 108 -6.67 -3.26 12.21
C ALA A 108 -6.91 -3.80 13.63
N GLN A 109 -5.90 -3.77 14.51
CA GLN A 109 -6.04 -4.17 15.92
C GLN A 109 -6.99 -3.24 16.67
N ALA A 110 -6.81 -1.92 16.55
CA ALA A 110 -7.68 -0.94 17.19
C ALA A 110 -9.14 -1.07 16.75
N GLN A 111 -9.39 -1.58 15.53
CA GLN A 111 -10.73 -1.83 15.00
C GLN A 111 -11.24 -3.25 15.22
N GLY A 112 -10.44 -4.17 15.78
CA GLY A 112 -10.82 -5.59 15.90
C GLY A 112 -10.95 -6.33 14.55
N ARG A 113 -10.23 -5.89 13.51
CA ARG A 113 -10.35 -6.39 12.13
C ARG A 113 -9.16 -7.21 11.64
N VAL A 114 -8.26 -7.61 12.54
CA VAL A 114 -7.12 -8.46 12.20
C VAL A 114 -7.63 -9.84 11.77
N LEU A 115 -7.22 -10.26 10.58
CA LEU A 115 -7.56 -11.56 9.99
C LEU A 115 -6.57 -12.64 10.43
N HIS A 116 -7.00 -13.90 10.41
CA HIS A 116 -6.13 -15.07 10.61
C HIS A 116 -5.23 -14.97 11.87
N GLN A 117 -5.78 -14.52 13.00
CA GLN A 117 -4.99 -14.25 14.21
C GLN A 117 -4.28 -15.51 14.75
N ASP A 118 -4.95 -16.66 14.65
CA ASP A 118 -4.46 -17.94 15.17
C ASP A 118 -3.64 -18.74 14.14
N ALA A 119 -3.51 -18.24 12.90
CA ALA A 119 -2.80 -18.96 11.85
C ALA A 119 -1.28 -18.78 11.99
N PRO A 120 -0.49 -19.87 11.88
CA PRO A 120 0.97 -19.79 11.91
C PRO A 120 1.55 -18.84 10.86
N LYS A 121 2.60 -18.09 11.24
CA LYS A 121 3.35 -17.23 10.32
C LYS A 121 4.00 -18.05 9.21
N ALA A 122 3.97 -17.52 7.99
CA ALA A 122 4.66 -18.12 6.86
C ALA A 122 6.17 -17.88 6.96
N GLN A 123 6.96 -18.95 6.98
CA GLN A 123 8.42 -18.86 7.07
C GLN A 123 9.02 -18.11 5.87
N GLY A 124 10.05 -17.30 6.13
CA GLY A 124 10.76 -16.54 5.09
C GLY A 124 9.94 -15.43 4.42
N CYS A 125 8.76 -15.09 4.93
CA CYS A 125 7.86 -14.08 4.38
C CYS A 125 7.76 -12.82 5.26
N CYS A 126 6.90 -11.87 4.86
CA CYS A 126 6.51 -10.75 5.71
C CYS A 126 5.87 -11.24 7.03
N ASN A 127 6.10 -10.53 8.13
CA ASN A 127 5.57 -10.87 9.46
C ASN A 127 4.04 -10.95 9.53
N GLU A 128 3.34 -10.26 8.62
CA GLU A 128 1.88 -10.26 8.54
C GLU A 128 1.30 -11.31 7.59
N LEU A 129 2.14 -12.17 7.00
CA LEU A 129 1.68 -13.30 6.20
C LEU A 129 1.63 -14.57 7.07
N THR A 130 0.47 -15.22 7.05
CA THR A 130 0.24 -16.54 7.66
C THR A 130 0.03 -17.59 6.58
N CYS A 131 -0.01 -18.86 6.96
CA CYS A 131 -0.40 -19.94 6.06
C CYS A 131 -1.83 -19.77 5.49
N ALA A 132 -2.72 -19.07 6.20
CA ALA A 132 -4.10 -18.82 5.77
C ALA A 132 -4.25 -17.54 4.92
N GLY A 133 -3.20 -16.71 4.82
CA GLY A 133 -3.23 -15.44 4.12
C GLY A 133 -2.65 -14.28 4.93
N CYS A 134 -2.80 -13.05 4.43
CA CYS A 134 -2.31 -11.87 5.13
C CYS A 134 -3.29 -11.44 6.24
N ARG A 135 -2.76 -11.13 7.42
CA ARG A 135 -3.51 -10.72 8.62
C ARG A 135 -4.21 -9.37 8.48
N LEU A 136 -3.88 -8.61 7.45
CA LEU A 136 -4.46 -7.30 7.20
C LEU A 136 -5.60 -7.38 6.18
N PRO A 137 -6.74 -6.71 6.46
CA PRO A 137 -7.72 -6.36 5.44
C PRO A 137 -7.05 -5.65 4.26
N GLN A 138 -7.57 -5.85 3.05
CA GLN A 138 -6.91 -5.41 1.83
C GLN A 138 -6.66 -3.90 1.80
N GLU A 139 -7.65 -3.12 2.22
CA GLU A 139 -7.59 -1.67 2.31
C GLU A 139 -6.66 -1.14 3.41
N LEU A 140 -6.18 -2.00 4.31
CA LEU A 140 -5.18 -1.66 5.32
C LEU A 140 -3.78 -2.18 4.95
N ARG A 141 -3.65 -2.93 3.85
CA ARG A 141 -2.34 -3.37 3.36
C ARG A 141 -1.58 -2.17 2.79
N PRO A 142 -0.23 -2.24 2.74
CA PRO A 142 0.54 -1.25 2.03
C PRO A 142 0.19 -1.20 0.55
N MET A 143 0.29 -0.02 -0.07
CA MET A 143 -0.03 0.15 -1.50
C MET A 143 0.72 -0.85 -2.38
N GLN A 144 2.00 -1.11 -2.09
CA GLN A 144 2.83 -2.10 -2.80
C GLN A 144 2.23 -3.50 -2.80
N CYS A 145 1.58 -3.93 -1.72
CA CYS A 145 1.08 -5.30 -1.58
C CYS A 145 0.00 -5.65 -2.59
N LEU A 146 -0.77 -4.65 -3.05
CA LEU A 146 -1.87 -4.82 -3.99
C LEU A 146 -1.55 -4.26 -5.38
N ALA A 147 -0.41 -3.58 -5.52
CA ALA A 147 0.06 -3.07 -6.81
C ALA A 147 0.76 -4.13 -7.67
N TYR A 148 0.98 -5.34 -7.14
CA TYR A 148 1.79 -6.37 -7.78
C TYR A 148 0.97 -7.62 -8.13
N PHE A 149 0.95 -7.96 -9.41
CA PHE A 149 0.50 -9.26 -9.90
C PHE A 149 1.75 -10.06 -10.29
N CYS A 150 1.90 -11.29 -9.77
CA CYS A 150 2.95 -12.18 -10.27
C CYS A 150 2.59 -12.67 -11.69
N GLY A 151 3.57 -13.16 -12.45
CA GLY A 151 3.33 -13.60 -13.83
C GLY A 151 2.27 -14.70 -13.95
N ALA A 152 2.15 -15.56 -12.94
CA ALA A 152 1.08 -16.56 -12.88
C ALA A 152 -0.30 -15.92 -12.64
N ALA A 153 -0.41 -15.01 -11.68
CA ALA A 153 -1.66 -14.28 -11.42
C ALA A 153 -2.08 -13.44 -12.63
N ALA A 154 -1.15 -12.74 -13.27
CA ALA A 154 -1.44 -11.93 -14.46
C ALA A 154 -1.94 -12.75 -15.65
N LYS A 155 -1.52 -14.02 -15.78
CA LYS A 155 -2.01 -14.94 -16.84
C LYS A 155 -3.40 -15.49 -16.55
N ALA A 156 -3.82 -15.53 -15.29
CA ALA A 156 -5.13 -16.03 -14.89
C ALA A 156 -6.25 -14.98 -15.02
N LEU A 157 -5.88 -13.70 -15.17
CA LEU A 157 -6.83 -12.60 -15.31
C LEU A 157 -7.51 -12.60 -16.68
N SER A 158 -8.83 -12.39 -16.68
CA SER A 158 -9.57 -12.01 -17.88
C SER A 158 -9.10 -10.65 -18.42
N GLN A 159 -9.44 -10.35 -19.68
CA GLN A 159 -9.12 -9.05 -20.27
C GLN A 159 -9.76 -7.89 -19.49
N GLN A 160 -11.02 -8.04 -19.06
CA GLN A 160 -11.72 -7.03 -18.27
C GLN A 160 -11.03 -6.78 -16.92
N GLU A 161 -10.62 -7.84 -16.22
CA GLU A 161 -9.86 -7.70 -14.96
C GLU A 161 -8.48 -7.07 -15.20
N CYS A 162 -7.85 -7.34 -16.34
CA CYS A 162 -6.60 -6.69 -16.71
C CYS A 162 -6.78 -5.18 -16.91
N GLU A 163 -7.80 -4.76 -17.67
CA GLU A 163 -8.10 -3.35 -17.93
C GLU A 163 -8.46 -2.60 -16.64
N GLU A 164 -9.29 -3.21 -15.80
CA GLU A 164 -9.66 -2.67 -14.49
C GLU A 164 -8.44 -2.58 -13.57
N GLY A 165 -7.60 -3.62 -13.52
CA GLY A 165 -6.35 -3.62 -12.77
C GLY A 165 -5.41 -2.50 -13.21
N ILE A 166 -5.26 -2.28 -14.53
CA ILE A 166 -4.47 -1.18 -15.10
C ILE A 166 -5.04 0.17 -14.67
N ARG A 167 -6.36 0.35 -14.74
CA ARG A 167 -7.06 1.59 -14.35
C ARG A 167 -6.81 1.91 -12.87
N LEU A 168 -6.95 0.90 -12.00
CA LEU A 168 -6.73 1.03 -10.55
C LEU A 168 -5.26 1.30 -10.23
N LEU A 169 -4.32 0.64 -10.90
CA LEU A 169 -2.88 0.91 -10.75
C LEU A 169 -2.53 2.35 -11.15
N LYS A 170 -3.06 2.83 -12.28
CA LYS A 170 -2.89 4.25 -12.70
C LYS A 170 -3.47 5.21 -11.66
N ALA A 171 -4.63 4.89 -11.09
CA ALA A 171 -5.22 5.68 -10.02
C ALA A 171 -4.32 5.71 -8.77
N LEU A 172 -3.70 4.58 -8.42
CA LEU A 172 -2.77 4.48 -7.30
C LEU A 172 -1.49 5.30 -7.51
N LEU A 173 -0.92 5.30 -8.73
CA LEU A 173 0.22 6.14 -9.10
C LEU A 173 -0.11 7.64 -9.00
N ARG A 174 -1.31 8.04 -9.47
CA ARG A 174 -1.80 9.43 -9.33
C ARG A 174 -1.99 9.80 -7.86
N LEU A 175 -2.50 8.89 -7.04
CA LEU A 175 -2.70 9.11 -5.61
C LEU A 175 -1.37 9.35 -4.89
N GLN A 176 -0.30 8.64 -5.25
CA GLN A 176 1.04 8.91 -4.74
C GLN A 176 1.48 10.35 -5.10
N TRP A 177 1.25 10.79 -6.34
CA TRP A 177 1.57 12.17 -6.73
C TRP A 177 0.73 13.22 -5.99
N GLN A 178 -0.56 12.97 -5.79
CA GLN A 178 -1.42 13.84 -4.98
C GLN A 178 -0.91 13.97 -3.54
N GLY A 179 -0.39 12.87 -2.98
CA GLY A 179 0.31 12.90 -1.69
C GLY A 179 1.56 13.77 -1.70
N VAL A 180 2.37 13.74 -2.76
CA VAL A 180 3.51 14.65 -2.94
C VAL A 180 3.06 16.11 -3.02
N GLN A 181 2.01 16.40 -3.79
CA GLN A 181 1.44 17.75 -3.90
C GLN A 181 0.91 18.26 -2.55
N LEU A 182 0.28 17.40 -1.77
CA LEU A 182 -0.19 17.76 -0.43
C LEU A 182 0.97 18.00 0.54
N ALA A 183 2.02 17.19 0.47
CA ALA A 183 3.26 17.42 1.23
C ALA A 183 3.89 18.77 0.85
N PHE A 184 4.02 19.07 -0.46
CA PHE A 184 4.49 20.37 -0.96
C PHE A 184 3.67 21.54 -0.41
N ARG A 185 2.33 21.45 -0.49
CA ARG A 185 1.43 22.48 0.06
C ARG A 185 1.56 22.61 1.57
N SER A 186 1.85 21.54 2.30
CA SER A 186 2.09 21.64 3.74
C SER A 186 3.32 22.49 4.09
N ARG A 187 4.31 22.58 3.19
CA ARG A 187 5.56 23.32 3.40
C ARG A 187 5.58 24.70 2.78
N PHE A 188 5.00 24.89 1.61
CA PHE A 188 5.02 26.17 0.89
C PHE A 188 3.64 26.83 0.78
N GLY A 189 2.58 26.10 1.12
CA GLY A 189 1.24 26.67 1.20
C GLY A 189 1.12 27.63 2.39
N ARG A 190 0.32 28.68 2.17
CA ARG A 190 -0.17 29.57 3.22
C ARG A 190 -1.30 28.89 4.00
#